data_AF-A0A1M6JZX1-F1
#
_entry.id   AF-A0A1M6JZX1-F1
#
_cell.length_a   1.000
_cell.length_b   1.000
_cell.length_c   1.000
_cell.angle_alpha   90.00
_cell.angle_beta   90.00
_cell.angle_gamma   90.00
#
_symmetry.space_group_name_H-M   'P 1'
#
loop_
_entity.id
_entity.type
_entity.pdbx_description
1 polymer ?
#
loop_
_entity_poly.entity_id
_entity_poly.type
_entity_poly.pdbx_seq_one_letter_code
_entity_poly.pdbx_strand_id
1 'polypeptide(L)'
;MELSKKERLMLINQYRILSILNPDGASSYNVRIKMLENGYSLHYDEMISWLDDGMSQEQCQEIIDILEMYRCLWHSYKKLRDKKGISKKDVRFPGFDAKEEERELNYAEFVMYSLKRYKEFHQRKRIPNHDSYKVMMGQYRAMLSVWKSLGYKKLLTRDEIIQILNGERVVPDIDDIDDLKVQPEHLESLPVGEGSHLDTREWREDDLDGEEVAFGQYEACAADDGPEPDDGYGNMENACD
;
A
#
# COMPACT_ATOMS: atom_id res chain seq x y z
N MET A 1 -21.66 15.37 -6.88
CA MET A 1 -22.04 13.93 -6.96
C MET A 1 -23.47 13.81 -7.50
N GLU A 2 -23.73 12.84 -8.38
CA GLU A 2 -25.09 12.52 -8.85
C GLU A 2 -25.54 11.18 -8.27
N LEU A 3 -26.78 11.12 -7.78
CA LEU A 3 -27.34 9.91 -7.14
C LEU A 3 -28.62 9.47 -7.86
N SER A 4 -28.66 8.20 -8.25
CA SER A 4 -29.86 7.56 -8.78
C SER A 4 -30.99 7.56 -7.74
N LYS A 5 -32.25 7.38 -8.20
CA LYS A 5 -33.40 7.23 -7.29
C LYS A 5 -33.22 6.07 -6.32
N LYS A 6 -32.58 4.98 -6.76
CA LYS A 6 -32.30 3.79 -5.94
C LYS A 6 -31.31 4.12 -4.81
N GLU A 7 -30.19 4.79 -5.13
CA GLU A 7 -29.19 5.18 -4.13
C GLU A 7 -29.76 6.15 -3.10
N ARG A 8 -30.56 7.13 -3.55
CA ARG A 8 -31.25 8.05 -2.64
C ARG A 8 -32.20 7.31 -1.70
N LEU A 9 -32.99 6.37 -2.21
CA LEU A 9 -33.87 5.55 -1.39
C LEU A 9 -33.09 4.72 -0.35
N MET A 10 -31.95 4.14 -0.75
CA MET A 10 -31.08 3.39 0.17
C MET A 10 -30.55 4.29 1.29
N LEU A 11 -30.04 5.48 0.97
CA LEU A 11 -29.53 6.45 1.94
C LEU A 11 -30.64 6.98 2.87
N ILE A 12 -31.83 7.28 2.33
CA ILE A 12 -32.99 7.68 3.15
C ILE A 12 -33.33 6.60 4.17
N ASN A 13 -33.38 5.34 3.75
CA ASN A 13 -33.67 4.22 4.65
C ASN A 13 -32.59 4.10 5.75
N GLN A 14 -31.30 4.24 5.40
CA GLN A 14 -30.21 4.25 6.38
C GLN A 14 -30.35 5.40 7.39
N TYR A 15 -30.59 6.63 6.93
CA TYR A 15 -30.76 7.77 7.84
C TYR A 15 -32.00 7.66 8.73
N ARG A 16 -33.09 7.05 8.24
CA ARG A 16 -34.28 6.76 9.07
C ARG A 16 -34.00 5.72 10.15
N ILE A 17 -33.19 4.71 9.84
CA ILE A 17 -32.76 3.73 10.85
C ILE A 17 -31.84 4.43 11.87
N LEU A 18 -30.87 5.23 11.41
CA LEU A 18 -29.95 5.97 12.30
C LEU A 18 -30.67 6.97 13.20
N SER A 19 -31.75 7.61 12.75
CA SER A 19 -32.53 8.51 13.61
C SER A 19 -33.31 7.79 14.71
N ILE A 20 -33.67 6.52 14.50
CA ILE A 20 -34.26 5.66 15.54
C ILE A 20 -33.18 5.16 16.51
N LEU A 21 -32.01 4.77 16.00
CA LEU A 21 -30.92 4.21 16.82
C LEU A 21 -30.15 5.27 17.61
N ASN A 22 -30.07 6.50 17.10
CA ASN A 22 -29.39 7.63 17.74
C ASN A 22 -30.27 8.89 17.69
N PRO A 23 -31.25 9.01 18.63
CA PRO A 23 -32.19 10.13 18.66
C PRO A 23 -31.52 11.51 18.81
N ASP A 24 -30.39 11.58 19.51
CA ASP A 24 -29.65 12.84 19.71
C ASP A 24 -29.13 13.41 18.38
N GLY A 25 -28.80 12.52 17.43
CA GLY A 25 -28.39 12.87 16.07
C GLY A 25 -29.55 13.08 15.09
N ALA A 26 -30.80 12.78 15.48
CA ALA A 26 -31.95 12.68 14.57
C ALA A 26 -32.21 13.96 13.77
N SER A 27 -31.99 15.14 14.36
CA SER A 27 -32.14 16.43 13.67
C SER A 27 -31.25 16.51 12.43
N SER A 28 -29.99 16.09 12.55
CA SER A 28 -29.03 16.10 11.43
C SER A 28 -29.40 15.10 10.33
N TYR A 29 -29.89 13.91 10.70
CA TYR A 29 -30.32 12.89 9.76
C TYR A 29 -31.60 13.30 9.02
N ASN A 30 -32.55 13.95 9.69
CA ASN A 30 -33.79 14.43 9.09
C ASN A 30 -33.55 15.50 8.00
N VAL A 31 -32.55 16.36 8.19
CA VAL A 31 -32.12 17.32 7.15
C VAL A 31 -31.62 16.57 5.91
N ARG A 32 -30.77 15.55 6.10
CA ARG A 32 -30.24 14.73 4.99
C ARG A 32 -31.33 13.91 4.28
N ILE A 33 -32.29 13.37 5.03
CA ILE A 33 -33.47 12.68 4.45
C ILE A 33 -34.24 13.64 3.54
N LYS A 34 -34.61 14.83 4.05
CA LYS A 34 -35.35 15.82 3.26
C LYS A 34 -34.60 16.22 1.99
N MET A 35 -33.29 16.42 2.11
CA MET A 35 -32.41 16.74 0.98
C MET A 35 -32.45 15.65 -0.11
N LEU A 36 -32.36 14.38 0.28
CA LEU A 36 -32.40 13.23 -0.64
C LEU A 36 -33.79 13.01 -1.26
N GLU A 37 -34.86 13.15 -0.47
CA GLU A 37 -36.25 13.01 -0.93
C GLU A 37 -36.58 14.03 -2.02
N ASN A 38 -36.14 15.28 -1.84
CA ASN A 38 -36.42 16.37 -2.78
C ASN A 38 -35.41 16.47 -3.93
N GLY A 39 -34.32 15.71 -3.89
CA GLY A 39 -33.34 15.69 -4.98
C GLY A 39 -32.43 16.92 -5.01
N TYR A 40 -32.09 17.52 -3.86
CA TYR A 40 -31.22 18.70 -3.80
C TYR A 40 -29.75 18.34 -4.02
N SER A 41 -29.39 18.01 -5.26
CA SER A 41 -28.07 17.46 -5.61
C SER A 41 -26.88 18.38 -5.32
N LEU A 42 -27.10 19.70 -5.27
CA LEU A 42 -26.06 20.68 -4.92
C LEU A 42 -25.35 20.36 -3.58
N HIS A 43 -26.08 19.79 -2.62
CA HIS A 43 -25.56 19.52 -1.27
C HIS A 43 -25.08 18.07 -1.08
N TYR A 44 -25.10 17.25 -2.13
CA TYR A 44 -24.74 15.85 -1.98
C TYR A 44 -23.27 15.66 -1.63
N ASP A 45 -22.38 16.49 -2.17
CA ASP A 45 -20.94 16.42 -1.92
C ASP A 45 -20.60 16.74 -0.46
N GLU A 46 -21.39 17.58 0.22
CA GLU A 46 -21.22 17.88 1.65
C GLU A 46 -21.39 16.65 2.55
N MET A 47 -22.12 15.61 2.10
CA MET A 47 -22.28 14.39 2.89
C MET A 47 -20.99 13.58 3.00
N ILE A 48 -20.11 13.71 2.00
CA ILE A 48 -18.89 12.92 1.84
C ILE A 48 -17.61 13.76 1.89
N SER A 49 -17.72 15.08 2.12
CA SER A 49 -16.58 16.01 2.06
C SER A 49 -15.47 15.74 3.09
N TRP A 50 -15.75 14.92 4.10
CA TRP A 50 -14.79 14.50 5.13
C TRP A 50 -14.10 13.17 4.78
N LEU A 51 -14.59 12.45 3.76
CA LEU A 51 -13.93 11.25 3.26
C LEU A 51 -12.74 11.68 2.40
N ASP A 52 -11.59 11.08 2.66
CA ASP A 52 -10.41 11.20 1.80
C ASP A 52 -10.65 10.37 0.52
N ASP A 53 -10.18 10.86 -0.63
CA ASP A 53 -10.16 10.09 -1.89
C ASP A 53 -9.28 8.84 -1.78
N GLY A 54 -8.40 8.81 -0.77
CA GLY A 54 -7.56 7.68 -0.42
C GLY A 54 -6.27 7.61 -1.24
N MET A 55 -5.58 6.49 -1.10
CA MET A 55 -4.36 6.16 -1.85
C MET A 55 -4.66 5.05 -2.85
N SER A 56 -4.06 5.11 -4.04
CA SER A 56 -4.16 4.03 -5.02
C SER A 56 -3.52 2.74 -4.51
N GLN A 57 -3.89 1.60 -5.09
CA GLN A 57 -3.29 0.32 -4.73
C GLN A 57 -1.77 0.31 -4.93
N GLU A 58 -1.27 0.96 -5.98
CA GLU A 58 0.15 1.08 -6.29
C GLU A 58 0.89 1.91 -5.24
N GLN A 59 0.30 3.04 -4.81
CA GLN A 59 0.86 3.86 -3.74
C GLN A 59 0.91 3.08 -2.43
N CYS A 60 -0.17 2.39 -2.07
CA CYS A 60 -0.21 1.52 -0.90
C CYS A 60 0.86 0.42 -0.98
N GLN A 61 1.04 -0.22 -2.14
CA GLN A 61 2.03 -1.26 -2.35
C GLN A 61 3.46 -0.71 -2.24
N GLU A 62 3.73 0.49 -2.76
CA GLU A 62 5.03 1.16 -2.62
C GLU A 62 5.41 1.32 -1.14
N ILE A 63 4.47 1.76 -0.28
CA ILE A 63 4.74 1.88 1.17
C ILE A 63 4.98 0.51 1.82
N ILE A 64 4.22 -0.52 1.43
CA ILE A 64 4.46 -1.89 1.93
C ILE A 64 5.85 -2.39 1.54
N ASP A 65 6.28 -2.16 0.30
CA ASP A 65 7.60 -2.56 -0.18
C ASP A 65 8.72 -1.84 0.59
N ILE A 66 8.53 -0.56 0.93
CA ILE A 66 9.46 0.21 1.77
C ILE A 66 9.58 -0.40 3.16
N LEU A 67 8.45 -0.69 3.81
CA LEU A 67 8.43 -1.31 5.14
C LEU A 67 9.11 -2.68 5.11
N GLU A 68 8.85 -3.47 4.07
CA GLU A 68 9.45 -4.80 3.89
C GLU A 68 10.96 -4.72 3.64
N MET A 69 11.41 -3.77 2.82
CA MET A 69 12.83 -3.51 2.60
C MET A 69 13.53 -3.17 3.92
N TYR A 70 12.98 -2.24 4.71
CA TYR A 70 13.55 -1.89 6.02
C TYR A 70 13.53 -3.06 7.00
N ARG A 71 12.54 -3.95 6.91
CA ARG A 71 12.49 -5.16 7.74
C ARG A 71 13.66 -6.06 7.38
N CYS A 72 13.89 -6.26 6.08
CA CYS A 72 15.04 -7.02 5.60
C CYS A 72 16.38 -6.41 6.03
N LEU A 73 16.55 -5.09 5.89
CA LEU A 73 17.75 -4.36 6.33
C LEU A 73 18.01 -4.58 7.82
N TRP A 74 16.98 -4.39 8.65
CA TRP A 74 17.08 -4.57 10.10
C TRP A 74 17.43 -6.00 10.50
N HIS A 75 16.78 -6.99 9.90
CA HIS A 75 17.02 -8.41 10.18
C HIS A 75 18.41 -8.85 9.75
N SER A 76 18.87 -8.40 8.57
CA SER A 76 20.20 -8.66 8.05
C SER A 76 21.27 -8.03 8.94
N TYR A 77 21.11 -6.75 9.30
CA TYR A 77 22.01 -6.03 10.19
C TYR A 77 22.15 -6.70 11.57
N LYS A 78 21.07 -7.26 12.13
CA LYS A 78 21.13 -8.00 13.40
C LYS A 78 22.04 -9.23 13.31
N LYS A 79 22.01 -9.95 12.18
CA LYS A 79 22.76 -11.20 11.96
C LYS A 79 24.22 -10.99 11.55
N LEU A 80 24.60 -9.80 11.09
CA LEU A 80 25.98 -9.50 10.73
C LEU A 80 26.93 -9.61 11.93
N ARG A 81 28.07 -10.26 11.71
CA ARG A 81 29.18 -10.33 12.67
C ARG A 81 29.98 -9.01 12.68
N ASP A 82 30.30 -8.50 11.49
CA ASP A 82 30.94 -7.19 11.30
C ASP A 82 29.90 -6.17 10.84
N LYS A 83 29.79 -5.06 11.58
CA LYS A 83 28.82 -3.98 11.35
C LYS A 83 29.51 -2.65 11.04
N LYS A 84 30.82 -2.68 10.78
CA LYS A 84 31.60 -1.48 10.49
C LYS A 84 31.01 -0.76 9.27
N GLY A 85 30.82 0.56 9.39
CA GLY A 85 30.26 1.39 8.33
C GLY A 85 28.73 1.44 8.26
N ILE A 86 28.00 0.71 9.13
CA ILE A 86 26.53 0.76 9.18
C ILE A 86 26.07 1.15 10.58
N SER A 87 25.40 2.29 10.70
CA SER A 87 24.78 2.68 11.97
C SER A 87 23.46 1.95 12.16
N LYS A 88 23.16 1.63 13.43
CA LYS A 88 21.85 1.07 13.82
C LYS A 88 20.69 2.00 13.43
N LYS A 89 20.94 3.30 13.32
CA LYS A 89 19.92 4.29 12.93
C LYS A 89 19.57 4.17 11.45
N ASP A 90 20.56 3.92 10.58
CA ASP A 90 20.40 3.90 9.13
C ASP A 90 19.53 2.72 8.67
N VAL A 91 19.58 1.59 9.40
CA VAL A 91 18.79 0.38 9.11
C VAL A 91 17.45 0.32 9.86
N ARG A 92 17.12 1.34 10.64
CA ARG A 92 15.77 1.47 11.22
C ARG A 92 14.94 2.33 10.30
N PHE A 93 13.69 1.94 10.10
CA PHE A 93 12.73 2.72 9.33
C PHE A 93 12.59 4.12 9.97
N PRO A 94 12.98 5.20 9.26
CA PRO A 94 12.98 6.54 9.83
C PRO A 94 11.61 7.21 9.76
N GLY A 95 10.72 6.77 8.85
CA GLY A 95 9.38 7.30 8.71
C GLY A 95 9.17 8.18 7.47
N PHE A 96 8.17 9.05 7.51
CA PHE A 96 7.80 9.96 6.43
C PHE A 96 7.67 11.39 6.98
N ASP A 97 7.80 12.39 6.11
CA ASP A 97 7.63 13.77 6.54
C ASP A 97 6.16 14.07 6.82
N ALA A 98 5.82 14.48 8.04
CA ALA A 98 4.42 14.71 8.42
C ALA A 98 3.72 15.85 7.65
N LYS A 99 4.47 16.70 6.94
CA LYS A 99 3.91 17.84 6.21
C LYS A 99 3.80 17.56 4.71
N GLU A 100 4.85 17.05 4.09
CA GLU A 100 4.90 16.83 2.64
C GLU A 100 4.51 15.39 2.24
N GLU A 101 4.57 14.44 3.17
CA GLU A 101 4.31 13.00 2.96
C GLU A 101 3.29 12.47 3.98
N GLU A 102 2.31 13.30 4.34
CA GLU A 102 1.30 13.01 5.38
C GLU A 102 0.51 11.73 5.08
N ARG A 103 0.14 11.50 3.82
CA ARG A 103 -0.65 10.32 3.42
C ARG A 103 0.16 9.03 3.57
N GLU A 104 1.42 9.06 3.15
CA GLU A 104 2.35 7.96 3.28
C GLU A 104 2.63 7.64 4.76
N LEU A 105 2.79 8.68 5.58
CA LEU A 105 2.89 8.56 7.04
C LEU A 105 1.66 7.87 7.63
N ASN A 106 0.47 8.41 7.36
CA ASN A 106 -0.79 7.90 7.89
C ASN A 106 -1.03 6.44 7.48
N TYR A 107 -0.72 6.09 6.23
CA TYR A 107 -0.86 4.71 5.76
C TYR A 107 0.15 3.77 6.41
N ALA A 108 1.41 4.19 6.56
CA ALA A 108 2.41 3.40 7.27
C ALA A 108 2.03 3.17 8.74
N GLU A 109 1.51 4.19 9.41
CA GLU A 109 1.01 4.08 10.78
C GLU A 109 -0.20 3.14 10.87
N PHE A 110 -1.14 3.21 9.93
CA PHE A 110 -2.25 2.26 9.82
C PHE A 110 -1.73 0.80 9.70
N VAL A 111 -0.75 0.55 8.83
CA VAL A 111 -0.16 -0.79 8.66
C VAL A 111 0.56 -1.27 9.92
N MET A 112 1.31 -0.39 10.57
CA MET A 112 2.10 -0.75 11.75
C MET A 112 1.22 -0.96 12.98
N TYR A 113 0.34 -0.01 13.28
CA TYR A 113 -0.38 0.05 14.55
C TYR A 113 -1.79 -0.55 14.45
N SER A 114 -2.56 -0.21 13.42
CA SER A 114 -3.93 -0.70 13.26
C SER A 114 -3.95 -2.16 12.79
N LEU A 115 -3.13 -2.51 11.79
CA LEU A 115 -2.96 -3.90 11.33
C LEU A 115 -1.95 -4.70 12.17
N LYS A 116 -1.26 -4.07 13.13
CA LYS A 116 -0.31 -4.70 14.05
C LYS A 116 0.85 -5.44 13.35
N ARG A 117 1.28 -4.96 12.17
CA ARG A 117 2.42 -5.50 11.41
C ARG A 117 3.72 -4.78 11.78
N TYR A 118 4.88 -5.34 11.39
CA TYR A 118 6.20 -4.73 11.58
C TYR A 118 6.48 -4.28 13.04
N LYS A 119 6.16 -5.14 14.00
CA LYS A 119 6.31 -4.89 15.46
C LYS A 119 7.74 -4.52 15.85
N GLU A 120 8.73 -4.97 15.08
CA GLU A 120 10.15 -4.65 15.22
C GLU A 120 10.48 -3.17 15.05
N PHE A 121 9.63 -2.38 14.39
CA PHE A 121 9.78 -0.94 14.25
C PHE A 121 9.15 -0.14 15.40
N HIS A 122 8.29 -0.75 16.20
CA HIS A 122 7.64 -0.06 17.32
C HIS A 122 8.71 0.36 18.34
N GLN A 123 9.12 1.63 18.29
CA GLN A 123 10.12 2.16 19.20
C GLN A 123 9.50 2.31 20.60
N ARG A 124 10.27 1.94 21.63
CA ARG A 124 9.80 2.07 23.02
C ARG A 124 9.67 3.55 23.41
N LYS A 125 8.42 3.96 23.65
CA LYS A 125 7.94 4.97 24.62
C LYS A 125 8.20 6.48 24.42
N ARG A 126 8.88 7.00 23.38
CA ARG A 126 9.10 8.47 23.33
C ARG A 126 8.73 9.24 22.08
N ILE A 127 8.50 8.59 20.94
CA ILE A 127 8.04 9.26 19.71
C ILE A 127 7.10 8.28 18.99
N PRO A 128 5.77 8.40 19.19
CA PRO A 128 4.79 7.52 18.54
C PRO A 128 4.75 7.67 17.02
N ASN A 129 5.11 8.86 16.56
CA ASN A 129 5.02 9.33 15.20
C ASN A 129 6.30 9.00 14.45
N HIS A 130 6.20 8.23 13.38
CA HIS A 130 7.29 7.98 12.44
C HIS A 130 7.49 9.22 11.55
N ASP A 131 7.65 10.38 12.17
CA ASP A 131 7.94 11.65 11.49
C ASP A 131 9.45 11.74 11.26
N SER A 132 9.85 11.69 9.99
CA SER A 132 11.25 11.79 9.59
C SER A 132 11.78 13.23 9.65
N TYR A 133 10.90 14.24 9.75
CA TYR A 133 11.20 15.67 9.61
C TYR A 133 11.88 16.04 8.27
N LYS A 134 11.86 15.14 7.29
CA LYS A 134 12.50 15.27 5.97
C LYS A 134 11.78 14.40 4.94
N VAL A 135 11.59 14.91 3.73
CA VAL A 135 11.03 14.15 2.60
C VAL A 135 11.90 12.94 2.27
N MET A 136 11.32 11.73 2.29
CA MET A 136 12.05 10.47 2.14
C MET A 136 11.71 9.67 0.88
N MET A 137 10.57 9.89 0.23
CA MET A 137 10.07 9.06 -0.87
C MET A 137 11.06 8.94 -2.03
N GLY A 138 11.75 10.03 -2.39
CA GLY A 138 12.79 10.00 -3.42
C GLY A 138 13.94 9.06 -3.07
N GLN A 139 14.38 9.08 -1.81
CA GLN A 139 15.42 8.18 -1.31
C GLN A 139 14.92 6.74 -1.28
N TYR A 140 13.72 6.50 -0.76
CA TYR A 140 13.13 5.16 -0.71
C TYR A 140 13.01 4.51 -2.07
N ARG A 141 12.61 5.25 -3.11
CA ARG A 141 12.57 4.77 -4.49
C ARG A 141 13.95 4.34 -5.01
N ALA A 142 14.99 5.11 -4.71
CA ALA A 142 16.37 4.75 -5.07
C ALA A 142 16.81 3.47 -4.35
N MET A 143 16.55 3.37 -3.04
CA MET A 143 16.84 2.17 -2.24
C MET A 143 16.09 0.94 -2.77
N LEU A 144 14.79 1.08 -3.07
CA LEU A 144 13.94 0.01 -3.62
C LEU A 144 14.46 -0.48 -4.97
N SER A 145 14.92 0.42 -5.84
CA SER A 145 15.50 0.06 -7.13
C SER A 145 16.72 -0.86 -6.97
N VAL A 146 17.61 -0.53 -6.02
CA VAL A 146 18.77 -1.37 -5.69
C VAL A 146 18.32 -2.70 -5.11
N TRP A 147 17.42 -2.70 -4.11
CA TRP A 147 16.94 -3.91 -3.47
C TRP A 147 16.23 -4.86 -4.45
N LYS A 148 15.46 -4.30 -5.40
CA LYS A 148 14.85 -5.04 -6.52
C LYS A 148 15.90 -5.64 -7.45
N SER A 149 16.97 -4.90 -7.77
CA SER A 149 18.06 -5.42 -8.61
C SER A 149 18.80 -6.58 -7.96
N LEU A 150 18.82 -6.63 -6.62
CA LEU A 150 19.35 -7.76 -5.85
C LEU A 150 18.38 -8.95 -5.78
N GLY A 151 17.18 -8.86 -6.36
CA GLY A 151 16.18 -9.94 -6.38
C GLY A 151 15.42 -10.09 -5.07
N TYR A 152 15.20 -9.00 -4.32
CA TYR A 152 14.47 -9.02 -3.05
C TYR A 152 15.04 -10.01 -2.02
N LYS A 153 16.38 -10.09 -1.95
CA LYS A 153 17.07 -10.96 -0.99
C LYS A 153 16.57 -10.69 0.43
N LYS A 154 16.25 -11.78 1.15
CA LYS A 154 15.81 -11.76 2.56
C LYS A 154 16.97 -11.62 3.57
N LEU A 155 18.18 -11.93 3.14
CA LEU A 155 19.41 -11.81 3.92
C LEU A 155 20.46 -11.11 3.08
N LEU A 156 20.93 -9.98 3.59
CA LEU A 156 21.86 -9.09 2.92
C LEU A 156 23.23 -9.16 3.60
N THR A 157 24.27 -9.10 2.78
CA THR A 157 25.65 -8.89 3.24
C THR A 157 25.84 -7.43 3.68
N ARG A 158 26.94 -7.15 4.37
CA ARG A 158 27.29 -5.78 4.79
C ARG A 158 27.32 -4.81 3.61
N ASP A 159 27.97 -5.22 2.52
CA ASP A 159 28.18 -4.35 1.36
C ASP A 159 26.87 -4.11 0.59
N GLU A 160 25.99 -5.12 0.49
CA GLU A 160 24.64 -4.96 -0.07
C GLU A 160 23.76 -4.03 0.77
N ILE A 161 23.87 -4.06 2.11
CA ILE A 161 23.15 -3.12 2.97
C ILE A 161 23.61 -1.68 2.68
N ILE A 162 24.92 -1.44 2.62
CA ILE A 162 25.46 -0.12 2.31
C ILE A 162 25.01 0.35 0.92
N GLN A 163 25.05 -0.55 -0.06
CA GLN A 163 24.61 -0.28 -1.42
C GLN A 163 23.14 0.15 -1.47
N ILE A 164 22.25 -0.57 -0.76
CA ILE A 164 20.84 -0.20 -0.67
C ILE A 164 20.68 1.15 0.02
N LEU A 165 21.33 1.39 1.17
CA LEU A 165 21.21 2.63 1.93
C LEU A 165 21.66 3.87 1.15
N ASN A 166 22.69 3.73 0.31
CA ASN A 166 23.18 4.79 -0.57
C ASN A 166 22.29 4.98 -1.82
N GLY A 167 21.47 4.00 -2.19
CA GLY A 167 20.71 4.02 -3.44
C GLY A 167 21.59 3.91 -4.70
N GLU A 168 22.81 3.41 -4.56
CA GLU A 168 23.78 3.30 -5.65
C GLU A 168 23.56 2.00 -6.44
N ARG A 169 23.06 2.14 -7.67
CA ARG A 169 22.94 1.01 -8.59
C ARG A 169 24.32 0.76 -9.21
N VAL A 170 24.92 -0.40 -8.90
CA VAL A 170 26.05 -0.89 -9.68
C VAL A 170 25.48 -1.36 -11.01
N VAL A 171 25.73 -0.61 -12.07
CA VAL A 171 25.51 -1.09 -13.43
C VAL A 171 26.62 -2.09 -13.69
N PRO A 172 26.33 -3.35 -14.05
CA PRO A 172 27.39 -4.26 -14.52
C PRO A 172 28.07 -3.60 -15.72
N ASP A 173 29.40 -3.47 -15.68
CA ASP A 173 30.17 -2.96 -16.81
C ASP A 173 29.82 -3.79 -18.05
N ILE A 174 29.24 -3.13 -19.06
CA ILE A 174 28.89 -3.74 -20.35
C ILE A 174 30.16 -3.74 -21.20
N ASP A 175 31.18 -4.49 -20.78
CA ASP A 175 32.43 -4.65 -21.54
C ASP A 175 32.50 -6.00 -22.28
N ASP A 176 31.47 -6.86 -22.17
CA ASP A 176 31.43 -8.20 -22.79
C ASP A 176 30.33 -8.40 -23.87
N ILE A 177 29.85 -7.33 -24.53
CA ILE A 177 28.98 -7.43 -25.71
C ILE A 177 29.74 -6.94 -26.95
N ASP A 178 30.69 -7.72 -27.44
CA ASP A 178 31.43 -7.41 -28.67
C ASP A 178 31.29 -8.49 -29.77
N ASP A 179 30.35 -9.44 -29.63
CA ASP A 179 30.30 -10.63 -30.52
C ASP A 179 28.95 -10.92 -31.20
N LEU A 180 28.10 -9.91 -31.40
CA LEU A 180 26.96 -10.00 -32.32
C LEU A 180 27.09 -9.02 -33.47
N LYS A 181 28.03 -9.30 -34.37
CA LYS A 181 28.03 -8.74 -35.73
C LYS A 181 26.84 -9.30 -36.50
N VAL A 182 25.72 -8.58 -36.46
CA VAL A 182 24.62 -8.79 -37.41
C VAL A 182 25.08 -8.25 -38.77
N GLN A 183 25.33 -9.15 -39.72
CA GLN A 183 25.55 -8.79 -41.12
C GLN A 183 24.24 -8.25 -41.70
N PRO A 184 24.24 -7.13 -42.44
CA PRO A 184 23.03 -6.61 -43.05
C PRO A 184 22.64 -7.48 -44.25
N GLU A 185 21.55 -8.23 -44.11
CA GLU A 185 20.99 -9.04 -45.18
C GLU A 185 20.28 -8.14 -46.21
N HIS A 186 20.55 -8.44 -47.48
CA HIS A 186 20.16 -7.64 -48.64
C HIS A 186 18.64 -7.47 -48.76
N LEU A 187 18.22 -6.22 -48.92
CA LEU A 187 16.86 -5.84 -49.32
C LEU A 187 16.67 -6.20 -50.81
N GLU A 188 16.25 -7.43 -51.11
CA GLU A 188 15.76 -7.78 -52.44
C GLU A 188 14.25 -7.51 -52.55
N SER A 189 13.90 -6.52 -53.36
CA SER A 189 12.56 -6.19 -53.78
C SER A 189 11.99 -7.26 -54.71
N LEU A 190 10.78 -7.76 -54.40
CA LEU A 190 9.96 -8.56 -55.31
C LEU A 190 8.54 -7.98 -55.44
N PRO A 191 7.84 -8.23 -56.56
CA PRO A 191 7.15 -7.17 -57.30
C PRO A 191 5.64 -7.07 -57.03
N VAL A 192 5.09 -5.95 -57.49
CA VAL A 192 3.67 -5.60 -57.55
C VAL A 192 2.90 -6.61 -58.41
N GLY A 193 1.82 -7.17 -57.86
CA GLY A 193 0.80 -7.94 -58.58
C GLY A 193 -0.59 -7.41 -58.25
N GLU A 194 -1.27 -6.87 -59.25
CA GLU A 194 -2.66 -6.44 -59.22
C GLU A 194 -3.63 -7.64 -59.20
N GLY A 195 -4.80 -7.49 -58.57
CA GLY A 195 -6.02 -8.21 -59.00
C GLY A 195 -6.93 -8.77 -57.91
N SER A 196 -8.00 -8.01 -57.61
CA SER A 196 -9.40 -8.41 -57.31
C SER A 196 -9.68 -9.58 -56.34
N HIS A 197 -10.52 -9.36 -55.33
CA HIS A 197 -11.98 -9.51 -55.40
C HIS A 197 -12.59 -9.35 -54.00
N LEU A 198 -13.75 -8.68 -53.94
CA LEU A 198 -14.55 -8.43 -52.74
C LEU A 198 -14.95 -9.73 -52.03
N ASP A 199 -14.86 -9.74 -50.69
CA ASP A 199 -15.80 -10.49 -49.86
C ASP A 199 -16.08 -9.73 -48.55
N THR A 200 -17.31 -9.22 -48.46
CA THR A 200 -17.89 -8.60 -47.27
C THR A 200 -18.42 -9.70 -46.37
N ARG A 201 -17.85 -9.86 -45.17
CA ARG A 201 -18.43 -10.74 -44.16
C ARG A 201 -18.71 -9.99 -42.86
N GLU A 202 -20.00 -9.88 -42.59
CA GLU A 202 -20.64 -9.43 -41.36
C GLU A 202 -20.06 -10.15 -40.14
N TRP A 203 -19.71 -9.37 -39.10
CA TRP A 203 -19.39 -9.90 -37.78
C TRP A 203 -20.69 -10.05 -36.99
N ARG A 204 -21.12 -11.30 -36.79
CA ARG A 204 -22.11 -11.65 -35.77
C ARG A 204 -21.43 -11.63 -34.40
N GLU A 205 -22.02 -10.88 -33.48
CA GLU A 205 -21.91 -11.10 -32.05
C GLU A 205 -22.58 -12.45 -31.75
N ASP A 206 -21.83 -13.40 -31.19
CA ASP A 206 -22.25 -14.36 -30.17
C ASP A 206 -21.10 -15.35 -29.90
N ASP A 207 -21.09 -15.88 -28.68
CA ASP A 207 -20.15 -16.84 -28.09
C ASP A 207 -18.85 -16.24 -27.51
N LEU A 208 -18.82 -16.07 -26.18
CA LEU A 208 -17.83 -16.74 -25.34
C LEU A 208 -18.29 -16.74 -23.87
N ASP A 209 -18.71 -17.94 -23.48
CA ASP A 209 -19.03 -18.34 -22.12
C ASP A 209 -17.77 -18.44 -21.24
N GLY A 210 -17.93 -18.06 -19.98
CA GLY A 210 -17.31 -18.65 -18.79
C GLY A 210 -15.81 -18.92 -18.75
N GLU A 211 -15.08 -18.14 -17.94
CA GLU A 211 -14.01 -18.69 -17.10
C GLU A 211 -13.88 -17.90 -15.78
N GLU A 212 -14.20 -18.56 -14.67
CA GLU A 212 -13.89 -18.14 -13.31
C GLU A 212 -12.38 -18.12 -13.10
N VAL A 213 -11.80 -16.96 -12.74
CA VAL A 213 -10.40 -16.89 -12.31
C VAL A 213 -10.35 -16.88 -10.78
N ALA A 214 -9.81 -17.97 -10.24
CA ALA A 214 -9.63 -18.21 -8.81
C ALA A 214 -8.73 -17.15 -8.16
N PHE A 215 -9.25 -16.49 -7.12
CA PHE A 215 -8.42 -15.70 -6.20
C PHE A 215 -7.72 -16.62 -5.21
N GLY A 216 -6.39 -16.58 -5.23
CA GLY A 216 -5.52 -17.35 -4.35
C GLY A 216 -5.73 -17.02 -2.87
N GLN A 217 -5.97 -18.06 -2.09
CA GLN A 217 -6.01 -18.04 -0.62
C GLN A 217 -4.57 -17.85 -0.10
N TYR A 218 -4.35 -16.84 0.74
CA TYR A 218 -3.19 -16.83 1.64
C TYR A 218 -3.65 -17.30 3.02
N GLU A 219 -3.13 -18.45 3.44
CA GLU A 219 -3.35 -19.00 4.77
C GLU A 219 -2.80 -18.05 5.84
N ALA A 220 -3.68 -17.62 6.74
CA ALA A 220 -3.30 -17.00 8.00
C ALA A 220 -2.84 -18.11 8.95
N CYS A 221 -1.55 -18.14 9.30
CA CYS A 221 -1.07 -18.98 10.39
C CYS A 221 -1.69 -18.50 11.71
N ALA A 222 -2.69 -19.24 12.19
CA ALA A 222 -3.23 -19.11 13.54
C ALA A 222 -2.11 -19.38 14.55
N ALA A 223 -1.86 -18.41 15.44
CA ALA A 223 -1.09 -18.63 16.64
C ALA A 223 -2.06 -19.10 17.74
N ASP A 224 -1.69 -20.24 18.30
CA ASP A 224 -2.29 -20.98 19.40
C ASP A 224 -2.20 -20.16 20.70
N ASP A 225 -3.33 -19.65 21.19
CA ASP A 225 -3.42 -18.98 22.50
C ASP A 225 -3.81 -20.01 23.58
N GLY A 226 -2.80 -20.55 24.26
CA GLY A 226 -2.94 -21.22 25.56
C GLY A 226 -3.13 -20.21 26.71
N PRO A 227 -3.60 -20.66 27.89
CA PRO A 227 -4.35 -19.82 28.81
C PRO A 227 -3.48 -18.81 29.59
N GLU A 228 -4.03 -17.62 29.78
CA GLU A 228 -3.49 -16.56 30.64
C GLU A 228 -3.33 -17.04 32.11
N PRO A 229 -2.27 -16.64 32.81
CA PRO A 229 -2.21 -16.78 34.26
C PRO A 229 -3.02 -15.67 34.95
N ASP A 230 -3.85 -16.12 35.89
CA ASP A 230 -4.64 -15.36 36.84
C ASP A 230 -3.72 -14.74 37.91
N ASP A 231 -3.44 -13.45 37.79
CA ASP A 231 -2.71 -12.68 38.80
C ASP A 231 -3.67 -11.80 39.58
N GLY A 232 -4.36 -12.43 40.54
CA GLY A 232 -5.08 -11.76 41.61
C GLY A 232 -4.14 -10.95 42.50
N TYR A 233 -4.33 -9.64 42.53
CA TYR A 233 -3.86 -8.79 43.62
C TYR A 233 -5.05 -8.28 44.41
N GLY A 234 -5.23 -8.95 45.56
CA GLY A 234 -6.15 -8.56 46.60
C GLY A 234 -5.75 -7.26 47.30
N ASN A 235 -6.77 -6.67 47.92
CA ASN A 235 -6.74 -5.59 48.88
C ASN A 235 -5.49 -5.58 49.78
N MET A 236 -4.84 -4.42 49.87
CA MET A 236 -4.20 -3.98 51.10
C MET A 236 -4.71 -2.60 51.48
N GLU A 237 -5.35 -2.60 52.64
CA GLU A 237 -5.56 -1.54 53.60
C GLU A 237 -4.60 -0.35 53.51
N ASN A 238 -5.14 0.86 53.64
CA ASN A 238 -4.43 1.96 54.29
C ASN A 238 -5.30 2.54 55.39
N ALA A 239 -4.83 2.34 56.62
CA ALA A 239 -5.20 3.05 57.82
C ALA A 239 -4.31 4.30 57.97
N CYS A 240 -4.84 5.32 58.67
CA CYS A 240 -4.19 6.51 59.24
C CYS A 240 -3.70 7.56 58.20
N ASP A 241 -4.02 8.85 58.28
CA ASP A 241 -4.50 9.75 59.34
C ASP A 241 -5.62 10.68 58.84
#